data_AF-A0A482VTU1-F1
#
_entry.id   AF-A0A482VTU1-F1
#
_cell.length_a   1.000
_cell.length_b   1.000
_cell.length_c   1.000
_cell.angle_alpha   90.00
_cell.angle_beta   90.00
_cell.angle_gamma   90.00
#
_symmetry.space_group_name_H-M   'P 1'
#
loop_
_entity.id
_entity.type
_entity.pdbx_description
1 polymer ?
#
loop_
_entity_poly.entity_id
_entity_poly.type
_entity_poly.pdbx_seq_one_letter_code
_entity_poly.pdbx_strand_id
1 'polypeptide(L)'
;MEEYNEVDIEIVESEKIATSEATEAADKPKLIKLPLTRIKHIMKMDPDCSLISQDALFLVTKSAEMFLEHLAKESVKFMGMGKRKTVQKRDVDAAIDNVPSLCFLDGALE
;
A
#
# COMPACT_ATOMS: atom_id res chain seq x y z
N MET A 1 12.84 28.06 -1.02
CA MET A 1 13.72 27.03 -0.44
C MET A 1 12.86 26.37 0.62
N GLU A 2 12.12 25.33 0.22
CA GLU A 2 11.14 24.68 1.08
C GLU A 2 11.87 23.82 2.12
N GLU A 3 11.56 24.05 3.39
CA GLU A 3 12.08 23.29 4.52
C GLU A 3 11.58 21.84 4.43
N TYR A 4 12.53 20.91 4.31
CA TYR A 4 12.27 19.50 4.51
C TYR A 4 12.02 19.28 5.99
N ASN A 5 10.76 19.02 6.36
CA ASN A 5 10.44 18.57 7.72
C ASN A 5 11.17 17.25 7.99
N GLU A 6 12.02 17.29 9.01
CA GLU A 6 12.73 16.16 9.59
C GLU A 6 11.70 15.13 10.05
N VAL A 7 11.66 13.97 9.40
CA VAL A 7 10.84 12.85 9.86
C VAL A 7 11.66 12.15 10.94
N ASP A 8 11.28 12.35 12.20
CA ASP A 8 11.80 11.59 13.33
C ASP A 8 11.52 10.09 13.12
N ILE A 9 12.52 9.36 12.65
CA ILE A 9 12.49 7.89 12.59
C ILE A 9 12.86 7.40 13.99
N GLU A 10 11.86 7.12 14.82
CA GLU A 10 12.06 6.35 16.04
C GLU A 10 12.49 4.92 15.66
N ILE A 11 13.78 4.63 15.84
CA ILE A 11 14.32 3.27 15.75
C ILE A 11 13.84 2.51 16.98
N VAL A 12 12.82 1.67 16.80
CA VAL A 12 12.36 0.75 17.85
C VAL A 12 13.21 -0.53 17.77
N GLU A 13 14.01 -0.78 18.81
CA GLU A 13 14.78 -2.02 18.95
C GLU A 13 13.87 -3.25 19.09
N SER A 14 14.36 -4.35 18.54
CA SER A 14 13.67 -5.61 18.26
C SER A 14 13.09 -6.35 19.47
N GLU A 15 11.85 -6.85 19.35
CA GLU A 15 11.39 -8.02 20.11
C GLU A 15 10.73 -9.07 19.20
N LYS A 16 11.06 -10.33 19.50
CA LYS A 16 10.69 -11.56 18.79
C LYS A 16 9.17 -11.67 18.56
N ILE A 17 8.76 -11.86 17.31
CA ILE A 17 7.37 -12.24 16.99
C ILE A 17 7.29 -13.75 16.82
N ALA A 18 6.81 -14.41 17.87
CA ALA A 18 6.38 -15.79 17.88
C ALA A 18 5.08 -15.98 17.09
N THR A 19 4.98 -17.11 16.41
CA THR A 19 3.82 -17.60 15.65
C THR A 19 2.63 -17.96 16.55
N SER A 20 1.44 -17.50 16.13
CA SER A 20 0.08 -18.01 16.39
C SER A 20 -0.52 -17.84 17.80
N GLU A 21 -1.62 -17.07 17.89
CA GLU A 21 -2.99 -17.48 18.25
C GLU A 21 -3.82 -16.28 18.73
N ALA A 22 -5.13 -16.31 18.47
CA ALA A 22 -6.07 -15.26 18.81
C ALA A 22 -6.09 -14.99 20.32
N THR A 23 -5.99 -13.72 20.72
CA THR A 23 -6.49 -13.22 22.01
C THR A 23 -6.74 -11.72 21.92
N GLU A 24 -7.93 -11.30 22.33
CA GLU A 24 -8.37 -9.91 22.44
C GLU A 24 -7.56 -9.17 23.50
N ALA A 25 -6.94 -8.04 23.14
CA ALA A 25 -6.52 -7.00 24.08
C ALA A 25 -6.21 -5.67 23.37
N ALA A 26 -7.06 -4.67 23.64
CA ALA A 26 -6.82 -3.22 23.68
C ALA A 26 -6.24 -2.49 22.45
N ASP A 27 -6.91 -1.38 22.10
CA ASP A 27 -6.64 -0.39 21.05
C ASP A 27 -5.21 0.17 21.04
N LYS A 28 -4.24 -0.62 20.57
CA LYS A 28 -3.06 -0.07 19.89
C LYS A 28 -3.42 0.10 18.42
N PRO A 29 -3.20 1.28 17.81
CA PRO A 29 -3.41 1.43 16.38
C PRO A 29 -2.51 0.42 15.68
N LYS A 30 -3.11 -0.53 14.98
CA LYS A 30 -2.35 -1.47 14.14
C LYS A 30 -1.60 -0.61 13.11
N LEU A 31 -0.28 -0.71 13.11
CA LEU A 31 0.60 0.07 12.20
C LEU A 31 0.28 -0.19 10.72
N ILE A 32 -0.33 -1.36 10.46
CA ILE A 32 -0.83 -1.85 9.18
C ILE A 32 -2.27 -2.33 9.32
N LYS A 33 -3.07 -2.06 8.28
CA LYS A 33 -4.47 -2.43 8.10
C LYS A 33 -4.62 -3.67 7.20
N LEU A 34 -3.70 -3.88 6.27
CA LEU A 34 -3.73 -5.03 5.36
C LEU A 34 -3.23 -6.32 6.04
N PRO A 35 -3.82 -7.49 5.73
CA PRO A 35 -3.44 -8.76 6.34
C PRO A 35 -2.11 -9.28 5.80
N LEU A 36 -1.09 -9.37 6.68
CA LEU A 36 0.26 -9.83 6.34
C LEU A 36 0.30 -11.17 5.61
N THR A 37 -0.51 -12.15 6.04
CA THR A 37 -0.56 -13.48 5.42
C THR A 37 -0.94 -13.40 3.94
N ARG A 38 -1.89 -12.51 3.59
CA ARG A 38 -2.33 -12.36 2.20
C ARG A 38 -1.25 -11.71 1.35
N ILE A 39 -0.60 -10.67 1.87
CA ILE A 39 0.52 -10.00 1.20
C ILE A 39 1.66 -10.98 0.97
N LYS A 40 2.03 -11.77 1.98
CA LYS A 40 3.06 -12.81 1.86
C LYS A 40 2.74 -13.84 0.78
N HIS A 41 1.48 -14.28 0.69
CA HIS A 41 1.06 -15.18 -0.38
C HIS A 41 1.17 -14.54 -1.76
N ILE A 42 0.82 -13.27 -1.92
CA ILE A 42 0.97 -12.54 -3.20
C ILE A 42 2.44 -12.43 -3.58
N MET A 43 3.32 -12.06 -2.64
CA MET A 43 4.77 -11.99 -2.88
C MET A 43 5.35 -13.33 -3.34
N LYS A 44 4.87 -14.45 -2.77
CA LYS A 44 5.28 -15.81 -3.15
C LYS A 44 4.67 -16.34 -4.44
N MET A 45 3.79 -15.59 -5.11
CA MET A 45 3.35 -15.94 -6.46
C MET A 45 4.49 -15.81 -7.47
N ASP A 46 5.51 -15.01 -7.16
CA ASP A 46 6.75 -14.95 -7.91
C ASP A 46 7.62 -16.19 -7.61
N PRO A 47 7.91 -17.06 -8.61
CA PRO A 47 8.70 -18.27 -8.41
C PRO A 47 10.12 -18.01 -7.92
N ASP A 48 10.67 -16.81 -8.17
CA ASP A 48 12.02 -16.43 -7.75
C ASP A 48 12.04 -15.91 -6.30
N CYS A 49 10.86 -15.67 -5.69
CA CYS A 49 10.71 -15.20 -4.32
C CYS A 49 10.69 -16.34 -3.29
N SER A 50 11.89 -16.79 -2.88
CA SER A 50 12.05 -17.92 -1.94
C SER A 50 11.83 -17.55 -0.46
N LEU A 51 12.62 -16.62 0.06
CA LEU A 51 12.57 -16.13 1.43
C LEU A 51 12.10 -14.67 1.48
N ILE A 52 11.25 -14.36 2.45
CA ILE A 52 10.74 -13.01 2.72
C ILE A 52 11.00 -12.72 4.20
N SER A 53 11.80 -11.70 4.49
CA SER A 53 12.01 -11.23 5.87
C SER A 53 10.75 -10.54 6.41
N GLN A 54 10.62 -10.47 7.74
CA GLN A 54 9.50 -9.77 8.37
C GLN A 54 9.50 -8.27 8.01
N ASP A 55 10.66 -7.63 7.96
CA ASP A 55 10.79 -6.21 7.64
C ASP A 55 10.38 -5.91 6.19
N ALA A 56 10.78 -6.77 5.23
CA ALA A 56 10.35 -6.64 3.85
C ALA A 56 8.84 -6.82 3.71
N LEU A 57 8.27 -7.81 4.43
CA LEU A 57 6.83 -8.05 4.44
C LEU A 57 6.06 -6.85 5.03
N PHE A 58 6.55 -6.26 6.12
CA PHE A 58 5.98 -5.07 6.73
C PHE A 58 6.04 -3.87 5.77
N LEU A 59 7.21 -3.61 5.18
CA LEU A 59 7.42 -2.49 4.26
C LEU A 59 6.50 -2.60 3.04
N VAL A 60 6.45 -3.77 2.38
CA VAL A 60 5.56 -3.99 1.23
C VAL A 60 4.10 -3.82 1.62
N THR A 61 3.70 -4.30 2.80
CA THR A 61 2.33 -4.10 3.30
C THR A 61 2.03 -2.61 3.46
N LYS A 62 2.94 -1.84 4.04
CA LYS A 62 2.74 -0.40 4.24
C LYS A 62 2.73 0.37 2.93
N SER A 63 3.66 0.04 2.02
CA SER A 63 3.71 0.62 0.69
C SER A 63 2.43 0.33 -0.10
N ALA A 64 1.86 -0.86 0.01
CA ALA A 64 0.59 -1.20 -0.64
C ALA A 64 -0.57 -0.33 -0.13
N GLU A 65 -0.62 -0.03 1.17
CA GLU A 65 -1.61 0.92 1.72
C GLU A 65 -1.44 2.33 1.14
N MET A 66 -0.21 2.83 1.15
CA MET A 66 0.10 4.16 0.62
C MET A 66 -0.19 4.24 -0.89
N PHE A 67 0.09 3.17 -1.62
CA PHE A 67 -0.23 3.03 -3.03
C PHE A 67 -1.74 3.10 -3.29
N LEU A 68 -2.57 2.39 -2.51
CA LEU A 68 -4.03 2.44 -2.64
C LEU A 68 -4.57 3.85 -2.37
N GLU A 69 -4.04 4.52 -1.34
CA GLU A 69 -4.41 5.92 -1.05
C GLU A 69 -4.01 6.86 -2.19
N HIS A 70 -2.82 6.67 -2.77
CA HIS A 70 -2.35 7.45 -3.89
C HIS A 70 -3.21 7.23 -5.14
N LEU A 71 -3.43 5.98 -5.54
CA LEU A 71 -4.27 5.62 -6.69
C LEU A 71 -5.70 6.17 -6.55
N ALA A 72 -6.28 6.08 -5.36
CA ALA A 72 -7.60 6.65 -5.07
C ALA A 72 -7.61 8.17 -5.22
N LYS A 73 -6.61 8.88 -4.67
CA LYS A 73 -6.48 10.34 -4.79
C LYS A 73 -6.34 10.77 -6.25
N GLU A 74 -5.50 10.10 -7.04
CA GLU A 74 -5.34 10.41 -8.46
C GLU A 74 -6.64 10.15 -9.25
N SER A 75 -7.30 9.02 -9.02
CA SER A 75 -8.58 8.69 -9.66
C SER A 75 -9.68 9.71 -9.34
N VAL A 76 -9.71 10.23 -8.10
CA VAL A 76 -10.66 11.27 -7.69
C VAL A 76 -10.44 12.59 -8.44
N LYS A 77 -9.20 12.94 -8.81
CA LYS A 77 -8.92 14.15 -9.60
C LYS A 77 -9.60 14.07 -10.98
N PHE A 78 -9.45 12.94 -11.68
CA PHE A 78 -10.09 12.72 -13.00
C PHE A 78 -11.62 12.64 -12.91
N MET A 79 -12.14 12.04 -11.84
CA MET A 79 -13.58 12.05 -11.55
C MET A 79 -14.12 13.48 -11.37
N GLY A 80 -13.37 14.34 -10.68
CA GLY A 80 -13.69 15.75 -10.46
C GLY A 80 -13.74 16.58 -11.75
N MET A 81 -12.86 16.29 -12.73
CA MET A 81 -12.91 16.92 -14.06
C MET A 81 -14.23 16.66 -14.78
N GLY A 82 -14.84 15.49 -14.53
CA GLY A 82 -16.16 15.13 -15.05
C GLY A 82 -17.35 15.68 -14.24
N LYS A 83 -17.12 16.50 -13.19
CA LYS A 83 -18.14 17.02 -12.27
C LYS A 83 -19.03 15.95 -11.63
N ARG A 84 -18.52 14.73 -11.51
CA ARG A 84 -19.22 13.61 -10.86
C ARG A 84 -18.91 13.57 -9.37
N LYS A 85 -19.56 12.65 -8.66
CA LYS A 85 -19.28 12.34 -7.24
C LYS A 85 -19.03 10.85 -7.01
N THR A 86 -18.89 10.09 -8.08
CA THR A 86 -18.70 8.64 -8.07
C THR A 86 -17.52 8.33 -8.98
N VAL A 87 -16.49 7.71 -8.42
CA VAL A 87 -15.34 7.20 -9.17
C VAL A 87 -15.79 6.03 -10.02
N GLN A 88 -15.40 6.04 -11.29
CA GLN A 88 -15.70 5.01 -12.29
C GLN A 88 -14.40 4.40 -12.81
N LYS A 89 -14.47 3.22 -13.46
CA LYS A 89 -13.30 2.55 -14.06
C LYS A 89 -12.45 3.51 -14.91
N ARG A 90 -13.11 4.27 -15.79
CA ARG A 90 -12.47 5.28 -16.65
C ARG A 90 -11.65 6.35 -15.93
N ASP A 91 -11.94 6.62 -14.66
CA ASP A 91 -11.17 7.59 -13.86
C ASP A 91 -9.86 6.99 -13.37
N VAL A 92 -9.89 5.68 -13.07
CA VAL A 92 -8.69 4.90 -12.74
C VAL A 92 -7.84 4.73 -13.99
N ASP A 93 -8.45 4.38 -15.12
CA ASP A 93 -7.74 4.25 -16.41
C ASP A 93 -7.05 5.59 -16.77
N ALA A 94 -7.77 6.70 -16.68
CA ALA A 94 -7.19 8.03 -16.91
C ALA A 94 -6.05 8.37 -15.92
N ALA A 95 -6.13 7.93 -14.66
CA ALA A 95 -5.05 8.11 -13.71
C ALA A 95 -3.81 7.29 -14.09
N ILE A 96 -3.98 6.05 -14.54
CA ILE A 96 -2.88 5.19 -15.01
C ILE A 96 -2.18 5.82 -16.22
N ASP A 97 -2.94 6.33 -17.19
CA ASP A 97 -2.42 6.92 -18.42
C ASP A 97 -1.65 8.23 -18.19
N ASN A 98 -2.03 9.02 -17.18
CA ASN A 98 -1.53 10.38 -17.00
C ASN A 98 -0.56 10.55 -15.82
N VAL A 99 -0.41 9.54 -14.96
CA VAL A 99 0.50 9.59 -13.80
C VAL A 99 1.66 8.60 -14.04
N PRO A 100 2.88 9.08 -14.33
CA PRO A 100 4.00 8.19 -14.71
C PRO A 100 4.33 7.10 -13.70
N SER A 101 4.17 7.36 -12.40
CA SER A 101 4.40 6.36 -11.34
C SER A 101 3.36 5.24 -11.30
N LEU A 102 2.24 5.37 -12.03
CA LEU A 102 1.19 4.35 -12.16
C LEU A 102 1.30 3.54 -13.46
N CYS A 103 2.25 3.86 -14.35
CA CYS A 103 2.43 3.21 -15.65
C CYS A 103 2.62 1.69 -15.56
N PHE A 104 3.13 1.16 -14.43
CA PHE A 104 3.25 -0.29 -14.21
C PHE A 104 1.91 -1.04 -14.14
N LEU A 105 0.79 -0.32 -14.06
CA LEU A 105 -0.58 -0.85 -14.06
C LEU A 105 -1.19 -0.88 -15.46
N ASP A 106 -0.48 -0.42 -16.49
CA ASP A 106 -0.96 -0.47 -17.87
C ASP A 106 -1.24 -1.93 -18.27
N GLY A 107 -2.41 -2.16 -18.86
CA GLY A 107 -2.93 -3.51 -19.18
C GLY A 107 -3.38 -4.35 -17.97
N ALA A 108 -3.21 -3.90 -16.72
CA ALA A 108 -3.55 -4.70 -15.54
C ALA A 108 -5.07 -4.76 -15.24
N LEU A 109 -5.85 -3.84 -15.79
CA LEU A 109 -7.30 -3.68 -15.53
C LEU A 109 -8.18 -3.99 -16.75
N GLU A 110 -7.64 -4.61 -17.80
CA GLU A 110 -8.39 -4.99 -19.00
C GLU A 110 -9.41 -6.11 -18.74
#